data_AF-A0A3N1NZV8-F1
#
_entry.id   AF-A0A3N1NZV8-F1
#
_cell.length_a   1.000
_cell.length_b   1.000
_cell.length_c   1.000
_cell.angle_alpha   90.00
_cell.angle_beta   90.00
_cell.angle_gamma   90.00
#
_symmetry.space_group_name_H-M   'P 1'
#
loop_
_entity.id
_entity.type
_entity.pdbx_description
1 polymer ?
#
loop_
_entity_poly.entity_id
_entity_poly.type
_entity_poly.pdbx_seq_one_letter_code
_entity_poly.pdbx_strand_id
1 'polypeptide(L)'
;MLPREHYLKQPFQDREHFPAGFDHSSQLSGIQARLIRKHGALIHALCRGEVTDPTDEDRHLLKVIAKQAAPKNPVEQAWLKYLSIVQNSSTGLRKSA
;
A
#
# COMPACT_ATOMS: atom_id res chain seq x y z
N MET A 1 -14.19 -4.09 13.29
CA MET A 1 -13.57 -2.84 12.80
C MET A 1 -12.79 -2.21 13.94
N LEU A 2 -11.66 -1.58 13.66
CA LEU A 2 -10.75 -0.97 14.65
C LEU A 2 -10.39 0.48 14.28
N PRO A 3 -9.96 1.31 15.23
CA PRO A 3 -9.56 2.68 14.91
C PRO A 3 -8.29 2.72 14.07
N ARG A 4 -8.14 3.77 13.24
CA ARG A 4 -7.01 3.99 12.32
C ARG A 4 -5.66 3.85 13.02
N GLU A 5 -5.58 4.32 14.27
CA GLU A 5 -4.36 4.34 15.06
C GLU A 5 -3.87 2.94 15.43
N HIS A 6 -4.78 1.97 15.50
CA HIS A 6 -4.43 0.57 15.70
C HIS A 6 -3.54 0.08 14.56
N TYR A 7 -3.95 0.35 13.31
CA TYR A 7 -3.22 -0.10 12.13
C TYR A 7 -1.92 0.67 11.89
N LEU A 8 -1.85 1.95 12.28
CA LEU A 8 -0.61 2.74 12.16
C LEU A 8 0.51 2.27 13.10
N LYS A 9 0.18 1.52 14.16
CA LYS A 9 1.16 0.92 15.07
C LYS A 9 1.77 -0.36 14.51
N GLN A 10 1.16 -0.95 13.48
CA GLN A 10 1.58 -2.22 12.91
C GLN A 10 2.39 -1.99 11.62
N PRO A 11 3.64 -2.47 11.54
CA PRO A 11 4.40 -2.38 10.31
C PRO A 11 3.77 -3.26 9.25
N PHE A 12 3.57 -2.72 8.06
CA PHE A 12 3.16 -3.49 6.89
C PHE A 12 4.36 -4.30 6.35
N GLN A 13 4.09 -5.54 5.98
CA GLN A 13 5.03 -6.43 5.31
C GLN A 13 4.26 -7.22 4.24
N ASP A 14 4.90 -7.40 3.09
CA ASP A 14 4.38 -8.25 2.03
C ASP A 14 5.49 -9.20 1.59
N ARG A 15 5.60 -10.35 2.26
CA ARG A 15 6.65 -11.34 2.00
C ARG A 15 6.41 -12.15 0.73
N GLU A 16 5.19 -12.10 0.18
CA GLU A 16 4.85 -12.77 -1.07
C GLU A 16 5.50 -12.05 -2.25
N HIS A 17 5.34 -10.72 -2.31
CA HIS A 17 5.93 -9.91 -3.38
C HIS A 17 7.32 -9.36 -3.04
N PHE A 18 7.64 -9.24 -1.74
CA PHE A 18 8.92 -8.76 -1.23
C PHE A 18 9.50 -9.75 -0.20
N PRO A 19 9.99 -10.91 -0.62
CA PRO A 19 10.53 -11.93 0.29
C PRO A 19 11.73 -11.41 1.10
N ALA A 20 12.54 -10.54 0.50
CA ALA A 20 13.65 -9.84 1.18
C ALA A 20 13.22 -8.56 1.91
N GLY A 21 11.94 -8.20 1.89
CA GLY A 21 11.41 -6.96 2.46
C GLY A 21 11.58 -5.73 1.55
N PHE A 22 10.89 -4.64 1.91
CA PHE A 22 10.85 -3.42 1.08
C PHE A 22 12.19 -2.69 0.94
N ASP A 23 13.07 -2.76 1.95
CA ASP A 23 14.37 -2.06 1.93
C ASP A 23 15.34 -2.63 0.89
N HIS A 24 15.14 -3.89 0.51
CA HIS A 24 15.95 -4.60 -0.48
C HIS A 24 15.36 -4.52 -1.90
N SER A 25 14.22 -3.83 -2.07
CA SER A 25 13.62 -3.66 -3.39
C SER A 25 14.37 -2.60 -4.20
N SER A 26 14.85 -2.97 -5.38
CA SER A 26 15.41 -2.01 -6.35
C SER A 26 14.37 -1.07 -6.96
N GLN A 27 13.07 -1.37 -6.79
CA GLN A 27 11.97 -0.63 -7.42
C GLN A 27 11.36 0.44 -6.52
N LEU A 28 11.73 0.46 -5.23
CA LEU A 28 11.29 1.43 -4.24
C LEU A 28 12.47 2.24 -3.73
N SER A 29 12.30 3.54 -3.56
CA SER A 29 13.26 4.33 -2.80
C SER A 29 13.14 4.02 -1.29
N GLY A 30 14.20 4.25 -0.51
CA GLY A 30 14.14 4.06 0.94
C GLY A 30 13.03 4.88 1.62
N ILE A 31 12.68 6.05 1.07
CA ILE A 31 11.55 6.85 1.56
C ILE A 31 10.22 6.15 1.27
N GLN A 32 10.03 5.63 0.04
CA GLN A 32 8.81 4.90 -0.32
C GLN A 32 8.66 3.63 0.51
N ALA A 33 9.72 2.84 0.66
CA ALA A 33 9.73 1.64 1.49
C ALA A 33 9.31 1.94 2.93
N ARG A 34 9.83 3.03 3.51
CA ARG A 34 9.45 3.49 4.86
C ARG A 34 7.98 3.93 4.95
N LEU A 35 7.48 4.67 3.96
CA LEU A 35 6.07 5.10 3.94
C LEU A 35 5.11 3.91 3.81
N ILE A 36 5.43 2.96 2.93
CA ILE A 36 4.66 1.72 2.76
C ILE A 36 4.67 0.91 4.05
N ARG A 37 5.83 0.73 4.71
CA ARG A 37 5.92 0.02 5.98
C ARG A 37 5.08 0.69 7.07
N LYS A 38 5.06 2.03 7.14
CA LYS A 38 4.34 2.77 8.18
C LYS A 38 2.83 2.83 7.95
N HIS A 39 2.39 3.03 6.71
CA HIS A 39 0.99 3.31 6.39
C HIS A 39 0.27 2.12 5.74
N GLY A 40 0.99 1.11 5.25
CA GLY A 40 0.40 0.03 4.46
C GLY A 40 -0.64 -0.81 5.21
N ALA A 41 -0.46 -1.02 6.52
CA ALA A 41 -1.42 -1.76 7.34
C ALA A 41 -2.76 -1.01 7.43
N LEU A 42 -2.70 0.31 7.63
CA LEU A 42 -3.88 1.18 7.60
C LEU A 42 -4.53 1.17 6.22
N ILE A 43 -3.76 1.34 5.16
CA ILE A 43 -4.28 1.38 3.79
C ILE A 43 -4.98 0.06 3.43
N HIS A 44 -4.39 -1.07 3.80
CA HIS A 44 -4.98 -2.39 3.57
C HIS A 44 -6.30 -2.57 4.35
N ALA A 45 -6.34 -2.15 5.61
CA ALA A 45 -7.56 -2.16 6.41
C ALA A 45 -8.65 -1.24 5.84
N LEU A 46 -8.29 -0.06 5.33
CA LEU A 46 -9.22 0.86 4.66
C LEU A 46 -9.86 0.20 3.44
N CYS A 47 -9.06 -0.45 2.58
CA CYS A 47 -9.56 -1.16 1.40
C CYS A 47 -10.53 -2.30 1.76
N ARG A 48 -10.38 -2.92 2.93
CA ARG A 48 -11.25 -4.00 3.44
C ARG A 48 -12.45 -3.50 4.24
N GLY A 49 -12.57 -2.18 4.44
CA GLY A 49 -13.62 -1.60 5.28
C GLY A 49 -13.48 -1.99 6.76
N GLU A 50 -12.25 -2.19 7.25
CA GLU A 50 -12.01 -2.63 8.64
C GLU A 50 -11.78 -1.45 9.61
N VAL A 51 -11.69 -0.22 9.10
CA VAL A 51 -11.41 1.00 9.88
C VAL A 51 -12.71 1.69 10.33
N THR A 52 -12.83 2.03 11.61
CA THR A 52 -14.03 2.68 12.17
C THR A 52 -14.09 4.19 11.95
N ASP A 53 -12.94 4.85 11.84
CA ASP A 53 -12.77 6.31 11.84
C ASP A 53 -11.88 6.81 10.68
N PRO A 54 -12.29 6.58 9.41
CA PRO A 54 -11.55 7.08 8.27
C PRO A 54 -11.59 8.61 8.22
N THR A 55 -10.45 9.23 7.91
CA THR A 55 -10.35 10.68 7.67
C THR A 55 -10.66 11.02 6.21
N ASP A 56 -10.77 12.31 5.88
CA ASP A 56 -10.90 12.75 4.47
C ASP A 56 -9.69 12.35 3.61
N GLU A 57 -8.51 12.29 4.21
CA GLU A 57 -7.30 11.82 3.53
C GLU A 57 -7.39 10.34 3.18
N ASP A 58 -7.92 9.49 4.07
CA ASP A 58 -8.13 8.07 3.78
C ASP A 58 -9.16 7.87 2.68
N ARG A 59 -10.27 8.61 2.74
CA ARG A 59 -11.30 8.57 1.70
C ARG A 59 -10.72 8.98 0.35
N HIS A 60 -9.85 9.99 0.33
CA HIS A 60 -9.14 10.40 -0.87
C HIS A 60 -8.19 9.30 -1.36
N LEU A 61 -7.42 8.69 -0.47
CA LEU A 61 -6.51 7.59 -0.79
C LEU A 61 -7.26 6.41 -1.41
N LEU A 62 -8.46 6.05 -0.91
CA LEU A 62 -9.31 5.03 -1.52
C LEU A 62 -9.73 5.40 -2.95
N LYS A 63 -10.07 6.67 -3.21
CA LYS A 63 -10.36 7.15 -4.58
C LYS A 63 -9.13 7.05 -5.48
N VAL A 64 -7.93 7.34 -4.96
CA VAL A 64 -6.68 7.21 -5.70
C VAL A 64 -6.41 5.74 -6.07
N ILE A 65 -6.58 4.81 -5.13
CA ILE A 65 -6.47 3.36 -5.40
C ILE A 65 -7.48 2.91 -6.45
N ALA A 66 -8.72 3.42 -6.38
CA ALA A 66 -9.77 3.15 -7.36
C ALA A 66 -9.57 3.86 -8.71
N LYS A 67 -8.46 4.58 -8.91
CA LYS A 67 -8.15 5.39 -10.12
C LYS A 67 -9.19 6.48 -10.41
N GLN A 68 -9.88 6.96 -9.37
CA GLN A 68 -10.88 8.03 -9.44
C GLN A 68 -10.30 9.40 -9.05
N ALA A 69 -9.08 9.45 -8.52
CA ALA A 69 -8.38 10.67 -8.17
C ALA A 69 -6.87 10.53 -8.42
N ALA A 70 -6.18 11.65 -8.64
CA ALA A 70 -4.74 11.70 -8.75
C ALA A 70 -4.08 11.71 -7.35
N PRO A 71 -2.91 11.10 -7.16
CA PRO A 71 -2.21 11.13 -5.88
C PRO A 71 -1.75 12.56 -5.55
N LYS A 72 -2.11 13.05 -4.36
CA LYS A 72 -1.78 14.38 -3.84
C LYS A 72 -0.62 14.37 -2.83
N ASN A 73 -0.26 13.22 -2.27
CA ASN A 73 0.78 13.13 -1.25
C ASN A 73 1.78 11.97 -1.47
N PRO A 74 2.96 11.99 -0.82
CA PRO A 74 3.96 10.94 -0.98
C PRO A 74 3.50 9.54 -0.57
N VAL A 75 2.55 9.42 0.38
CA VAL A 75 2.03 8.12 0.83
C VAL A 75 1.22 7.46 -0.28
N GLU A 76 0.33 8.22 -0.92
CA GLU A 76 -0.47 7.77 -2.06
C GLU A 76 0.42 7.39 -3.25
N GLN A 77 1.44 8.21 -3.55
CA GLN A 77 2.40 7.90 -4.61
C GLN A 77 3.18 6.61 -4.32
N ALA A 78 3.67 6.44 -3.10
CA ALA A 78 4.37 5.23 -2.68
C ALA A 78 3.45 3.99 -2.76
N TRP A 79 2.19 4.12 -2.36
CA TRP A 79 1.22 3.03 -2.41
C TRP A 79 0.86 2.63 -3.84
N LEU A 80 0.63 3.59 -4.74
CA LEU A 80 0.41 3.29 -6.16
C LEU A 80 1.62 2.57 -6.78
N LYS A 81 2.84 2.96 -6.40
CA LYS A 81 4.06 2.28 -6.85
C LYS A 81 4.10 0.82 -6.34
N TYR A 82 3.78 0.60 -5.06
CA TYR A 82 3.65 -0.73 -4.49
C TYR A 82 2.62 -1.59 -5.25
N LEU A 83 1.42 -1.06 -5.49
CA LEU A 83 0.37 -1.78 -6.24
C LEU A 83 0.81 -2.16 -7.66
N SER A 84 1.53 -1.26 -8.35
CA SER A 84 2.07 -1.56 -9.68
C SER A 84 3.12 -2.68 -9.66
N ILE A 85 3.96 -2.75 -8.62
CA ILE A 85 4.95 -3.82 -8.46
C ILE A 85 4.23 -5.15 -8.22
N VAL A 86 3.32 -5.19 -7.26
CA VAL A 86 2.49 -6.36 -6.92
C VAL A 86 1.72 -6.89 -8.14
N GLN A 87 1.09 -5.98 -8.89
CA GLN A 87 0.35 -6.33 -10.11
C GLN A 87 1.28 -6.92 -11.19
N ASN A 88 2.50 -6.39 -11.34
CA ASN A 88 3.44 -6.91 -12.32
C ASN A 88 4.05 -8.26 -11.89
N SER A 89 4.33 -8.43 -10.60
CA SER A 89 4.84 -9.70 -10.04
C SER A 89 3.82 -10.83 -10.13
N SER A 90 2.54 -10.56 -9.84
CA SER A 90 1.46 -11.53 -10.02
C SER A 90 1.19 -11.87 -11.50
N THR A 91 1.45 -10.94 -12.42
CA THR A 91 1.30 -11.17 -13.87
C THR A 91 2.43 -12.05 -14.45
N GLY A 92 3.55 -12.21 -13.73
CA GLY A 92 4.65 -13.11 -14.11
C GLY A 92 4.27 -14.60 -14.16
N LEU A 93 3.16 -15.01 -13.53
CA LEU A 93 2.70 -16.40 -13.51
C LEU A 93 1.70 -16.75 -14.64
N ARG A 94 1.38 -15.83 -15.57
CA ARG A 94 0.37 -16.03 -16.63
C ARG A 94 0.92 -16.01 -18.06
N LYS A 95 2.22 -16.25 -18.26
CA LYS A 95 2.79 -16.47 -19.60
C LYS A 95 3.74 -17.66 -19.63
N SER A 96 3.17 -18.85 -19.56
CA SER A 96 3.78 -20.11 -20.01
C SER A 96 2.65 -21.11 -20.23
N ALA A 97 1.88 -20.90 -21.31
CA ALA A 97 0.98 -21.87 -21.91
C ALA A 97 1.12 -21.71 -23.42
#